data_AF-A0AAU3I6U9-F1
#
_entry.id   AF-A0AAU3I6U9-F1
#
_cell.length_a   1.000
_cell.length_b   1.000
_cell.length_c   1.000
_cell.angle_alpha   90.00
_cell.angle_beta   90.00
_cell.angle_gamma   90.00
#
_symmetry.space_group_name_H-M   'P 1'
#
loop_
_entity.id
_entity.type
_entity.pdbx_description
1 polymer ?
#
loop_
_entity_poly.entity_id
_entity_poly.type
_entity_poly.pdbx_seq_one_letter_code
_entity_poly.pdbx_strand_id
1 'polypeptide(L)'
;MVTTRIHINQHNIRANKTRATMMVERLPVITAKDYKQNRKGNDVAILDEAGRVIARVVYRPDQPLDCGAHVWIETSHEVVVR
;
A
#
# COMPACT_ATOMS: atom_id res chain seq x y z
N MET A 1 -10.79 5.32 19.81
CA MET A 1 -10.41 5.28 18.38
C MET A 1 -9.88 3.90 18.04
N VAL A 2 -10.11 3.43 16.83
CA VAL A 2 -9.70 2.09 16.39
C VAL A 2 -8.50 2.23 15.49
N THR A 3 -7.39 1.59 15.85
CA THR A 3 -6.20 1.58 15.00
C THR A 3 -6.44 0.72 13.77
N THR A 4 -6.31 1.31 12.59
CA THR A 4 -6.17 0.57 11.34
C THR A 4 -4.69 0.31 11.08
N ARG A 5 -4.33 -0.95 10.81
CA ARG A 5 -2.97 -1.35 10.40
C ARG A 5 -2.93 -1.49 8.89
N ILE A 6 -1.93 -0.87 8.26
CA ILE A 6 -1.64 -1.11 6.84
C ILE A 6 -0.67 -2.29 6.75
N HIS A 7 -1.18 -3.43 6.31
CA HIS A 7 -0.41 -4.65 6.13
C HIS A 7 0.07 -4.77 4.69
N ILE A 8 1.38 -4.85 4.50
CA ILE A 8 2.00 -5.09 3.19
C ILE A 8 2.31 -6.58 3.05
N ASN A 9 1.67 -7.22 2.07
CA ASN A 9 1.86 -8.64 1.82
C ASN A 9 3.09 -8.89 0.92
N GLN A 10 4.23 -9.17 1.55
CA GLN A 10 5.48 -9.50 0.85
C GLN A 10 5.38 -10.73 -0.06
N HIS A 11 4.54 -11.71 0.28
CA HIS A 11 4.37 -12.92 -0.53
C HIS A 11 3.68 -12.57 -1.85
N ASN A 12 2.67 -11.69 -1.80
CA ASN A 12 1.99 -11.20 -3.00
C ASN A 12 2.92 -10.34 -3.86
N ILE A 13 3.79 -9.51 -3.26
CA ILE A 13 4.81 -8.76 -4.02
C ILE A 13 5.72 -9.70 -4.81
N ARG A 14 6.21 -10.77 -4.17
CA ARG A 14 7.07 -11.77 -4.83
C ARG A 14 6.31 -12.52 -5.92
N ALA A 15 5.09 -13.00 -5.63
CA ALA A 15 4.27 -13.73 -6.58
C ALA A 15 3.91 -12.87 -7.82
N ASN A 16 3.63 -11.58 -7.62
CA ASN A 16 3.24 -10.67 -8.70
C ASN A 16 4.35 -10.44 -9.74
N LYS A 17 5.62 -10.66 -9.40
CA LYS A 17 6.72 -10.64 -10.38
C LYS A 17 6.54 -11.76 -11.41
N THR A 18 6.32 -12.99 -10.94
CA THR A 18 6.07 -14.15 -11.82
C THR A 18 4.75 -14.03 -12.57
N ARG A 19 3.68 -13.57 -11.89
CA ARG A 19 2.35 -13.42 -12.51
C ARG A 19 2.35 -12.41 -13.65
N ALA A 20 3.18 -11.37 -13.57
CA ALA A 20 3.37 -10.42 -14.68
C ALA A 20 3.93 -11.11 -15.93
N THR A 21 4.95 -11.96 -15.78
CA THR A 21 5.52 -12.74 -16.90
C THR A 21 4.54 -13.76 -17.48
N MET A 22 3.68 -14.34 -16.62
CA MET A 22 2.67 -15.31 -17.04
C MET A 22 1.38 -14.67 -17.60
N MET A 23 1.31 -13.34 -17.69
CA MET A 23 0.11 -12.60 -18.13
C MET A 23 -1.16 -12.95 -17.32
N VAL A 24 -1.00 -13.17 -16.01
CA VAL A 24 -2.11 -13.45 -15.08
C VAL A 24 -2.34 -12.24 -14.16
N GLU A 25 -3.60 -12.01 -13.78
CA GLU A 25 -4.01 -10.93 -12.87
C GLU A 25 -3.18 -10.92 -11.57
N ARG A 26 -2.74 -9.74 -11.13
CA ARG A 26 -1.94 -9.58 -9.91
C ARG A 26 -2.79 -9.68 -8.65
N LEU A 27 -2.17 -10.21 -7.59
CA LEU A 27 -2.76 -10.28 -6.26
C LEU A 27 -2.68 -8.91 -5.56
N PRO A 28 -3.67 -8.55 -4.73
CA PRO A 28 -3.62 -7.30 -3.95
C PRO A 28 -2.50 -7.36 -2.92
N VAL A 29 -1.69 -6.30 -2.83
CA VAL A 29 -0.52 -6.26 -1.93
C VAL A 29 -0.83 -5.58 -0.61
N ILE A 30 -1.70 -4.57 -0.63
CA ILE A 30 -1.98 -3.74 0.55
C ILE A 30 -3.30 -4.22 1.18
N THR A 31 -3.31 -4.35 2.50
CA THR A 31 -4.56 -4.53 3.24
C THR A 31 -4.64 -3.54 4.38
N ALA A 32 -5.66 -2.69 4.39
CA ALA A 32 -6.04 -1.88 5.54
C ALA A 32 -6.92 -2.74 6.46
N LYS A 33 -6.37 -3.11 7.62
CA LYS A 33 -6.99 -4.03 8.58
C LYS A 33 -7.30 -3.30 9.87
N ASP A 34 -8.57 -3.31 10.25
CA ASP A 34 -9.00 -2.97 11.60
C ASP A 34 -9.65 -4.21 12.25
N TYR A 35 -10.14 -4.08 13.48
CA TYR A 35 -10.80 -5.18 14.19
C TYR A 35 -12.10 -5.68 13.53
N LYS A 36 -12.72 -4.89 12.64
CA LYS A 36 -14.00 -5.18 11.99
C LYS A 36 -13.82 -5.78 10.60
N GLN A 37 -12.80 -5.35 9.85
CA GLN A 37 -12.72 -5.65 8.43
C GLN A 37 -11.29 -5.64 7.86
N ASN A 38 -11.16 -6.32 6.73
CA ASN A 38 -9.94 -6.40 5.92
C ASN A 38 -10.21 -5.80 4.54
N ARG A 39 -9.82 -4.54 4.31
CA ARG A 39 -9.97 -3.86 3.02
C ARG A 39 -8.71 -4.04 2.18
N LYS A 40 -8.80 -4.76 1.06
CA LYS A 40 -7.65 -5.06 0.18
C LYS A 40 -7.60 -4.06 -0.98
N GLY A 41 -6.40 -3.64 -1.37
CA GLY A 41 -6.18 -2.72 -2.49
C GLY A 41 -4.71 -2.55 -2.84
N ASN A 42 -4.42 -1.73 -3.84
CA ASN A 42 -3.05 -1.36 -4.26
C ASN A 42 -2.80 0.16 -4.23
N ASP A 43 -3.82 0.94 -3.87
CA ASP A 43 -3.77 2.37 -3.56
C ASP A 43 -4.67 2.60 -2.35
N VAL A 44 -4.09 3.05 -1.24
CA VAL A 44 -4.81 3.29 0.02
C VAL A 44 -4.61 4.73 0.44
N ALA A 45 -5.70 5.48 0.55
CA ALA A 45 -5.72 6.82 1.12
C ALA A 45 -5.88 6.77 2.64
N ILE A 46 -5.08 7.58 3.34
CA ILE A 46 -5.21 7.86 4.77
C ILE A 46 -5.82 9.25 4.90
N LEU A 47 -6.98 9.32 5.57
CA LEU A 47 -7.76 10.55 5.71
C LEU A 47 -7.61 11.14 7.12
N ASP A 48 -7.72 12.46 7.21
CA ASP A 48 -7.97 13.14 8.48
C ASP A 48 -9.46 13.16 8.85
N GLU A 49 -9.80 13.81 9.96
CA GLU A 49 -11.18 13.93 10.47
C GLU A 49 -12.09 14.75 9.54
N ALA A 50 -11.53 15.62 8.71
CA ALA A 50 -12.24 16.40 7.71
C ALA A 50 -12.40 15.65 6.38
N GLY A 51 -11.91 14.41 6.28
CA GLY A 51 -11.98 13.59 5.07
C GLY A 51 -10.92 13.94 4.02
N ARG A 52 -9.91 14.75 4.34
CA ARG A 52 -8.82 15.12 3.43
C ARG A 52 -7.76 14.03 3.42
N VAL A 53 -7.21 13.73 2.24
CA VAL A 53 -6.11 12.76 2.11
C VAL A 53 -4.82 13.37 2.65
N ILE A 54 -4.29 12.80 3.73
CA ILE A 54 -3.04 13.25 4.37
C ILE A 54 -1.84 12.40 3.99
N ALA A 55 -2.06 11.15 3.58
CA ALA A 55 -1.02 10.25 3.08
C ALA A 55 -1.62 9.18 2.17
N ARG A 56 -0.80 8.57 1.31
CA ARG A 56 -1.17 7.40 0.51
C ARG A 56 -0.16 6.29 0.67
N VAL A 57 -0.64 5.05 0.65
CA VAL A 57 0.21 3.87 0.53
C VAL A 57 -0.02 3.26 -0.84
N VAL A 58 1.05 3.17 -1.63
CA VAL A 58 0.99 2.91 -3.06
C VAL A 58 1.79 1.64 -3.37
N TYR A 59 1.23 0.77 -4.22
CA TYR A 59 1.95 -0.34 -4.85
C TYR A 59 1.99 -0.15 -6.37
N ARG A 60 3.18 0.11 -6.92
CA ARG A 60 3.43 0.15 -8.36
C ARG A 60 4.60 -0.77 -8.74
N PRO A 61 4.32 -1.99 -9.23
CA PRO A 61 5.38 -2.92 -9.66
C PRO A 61 5.96 -2.60 -11.05
N ASP A 62 5.20 -1.94 -11.94
CA ASP A 62 5.67 -1.62 -13.31
C ASP A 62 6.46 -0.32 -13.38
N GLN A 63 6.23 0.57 -12.41
CA GLN A 63 6.88 1.86 -12.29
C GLN A 63 7.31 2.07 -10.84
N PRO A 64 8.35 1.35 -10.38
CA PRO A 64 8.92 1.59 -9.06
C PRO A 64 9.46 3.01 -8.93
N LEU A 65 9.69 3.44 -7.68
CA LEU A 65 10.54 4.59 -7.42
C LEU A 65 11.96 4.32 -7.91
N ASP A 66 12.73 5.39 -8.17
CA ASP A 66 14.11 5.29 -8.67
C ASP A 66 15.03 4.46 -7.76
N CYS A 67 14.74 4.39 -6.46
CA CYS A 67 15.45 3.54 -5.50
C CYS A 67 15.11 2.03 -5.60
N GLY A 68 14.20 1.64 -6.48
CA GLY A 68 13.73 0.26 -6.68
C GLY A 68 12.56 -0.16 -5.77
N ALA A 69 12.02 0.75 -4.96
CA ALA A 69 10.87 0.45 -4.11
C ALA A 69 9.59 0.32 -4.94
N HIS A 70 8.91 -0.84 -4.85
CA HIS A 70 7.60 -1.07 -5.48
C HIS A 70 6.42 -0.67 -4.60
N VAL A 71 6.64 -0.58 -3.28
CA VAL A 71 5.63 -0.18 -2.30
C VAL A 71 6.23 0.94 -1.45
N TRP A 72 5.50 2.04 -1.29
CA TRP A 72 5.91 3.17 -0.46
C TRP A 72 4.71 3.87 0.17
N ILE A 73 5.00 4.76 1.11
CA ILE A 73 4.07 5.74 1.64
C ILE A 73 4.52 7.12 1.17
N GLU A 74 3.58 7.96 0.77
CA GLU A 74 3.81 9.35 0.36
C GLU A 74 2.90 10.29 1.14
N THR A 75 3.44 11.45 1.52
CA THR A 75 2.73 12.51 2.24
C THR A 75 3.42 13.84 2.02
N SER A 76 2.65 14.93 2.08
CA SER A 76 3.17 16.31 2.12
C SER A 76 3.31 16.85 3.56
N HIS A 77 3.05 16.02 4.57
CA HIS A 77 3.16 16.41 5.98
C HIS A 77 4.59 16.17 6.50
N GLU A 78 4.91 16.81 7.63
CA GLU A 78 6.17 16.57 8.34
C GLU A 78 6.29 15.10 8.78
N VAL A 79 7.48 14.51 8.55
CA VAL A 79 7.81 13.15 8.96
C VAL A 79 9.01 13.20 9.88
N VAL A 80 8.84 12.70 11.11
CA VAL A 80 9.89 12.65 12.13
C VAL A 80 10.47 11.24 12.18
N VAL A 81 11.78 11.12 11.98
CA VAL A 81 12.54 9.88 12.20
C VAL A 81 13.13 9.92 13.62
N ARG A 82 13.04 8.81 14.34
CA ARG A 82 13.58 8.67 15.71
C ARG A 82 14.68 7.63 15.75
#